data_AF-A0A6A3CLM5-F1
#
_entry.id   AF-A0A6A3CLM5-F1
#
_cell.length_a   1.000
_cell.length_b   1.000
_cell.length_c   1.000
_cell.angle_alpha   90.00
_cell.angle_beta   90.00
_cell.angle_gamma   90.00
#
_symmetry.space_group_name_H-M   'P 1'
#
loop_
_entity.id
_entity.type
_entity.pdbx_description
1 polymer ?
#
loop_
_entity_poly.entity_id
_entity_poly.type
_entity_poly.pdbx_seq_one_letter_code
_entity_poly.pdbx_strand_id
1 'polypeptide(L)'
;MDETYDVIVLGTGLKECILSGLLSVDGLKVLHMDRNDYYGGESTSLNLVQLWKHFKGNDKPPEQLVPSREYNDDMIPKACLTFFLTTINFLVLFST
;
A
#
# COMPACT_ATOMS: atom_id res chain seq x y z
N MET A 1 18.92 -0.44 16.47
CA MET A 1 18.49 0.37 15.32
C MET A 1 19.71 1.14 14.87
N ASP A 2 20.03 1.10 13.59
CA ASP A 2 21.08 1.98 13.09
C ASP A 2 20.55 3.42 13.13
N GLU A 3 21.34 4.33 13.70
CA GLU A 3 20.89 5.69 14.00
C GLU A 3 20.87 6.61 12.77
N THR A 4 21.41 6.16 11.64
CA THR A 4 21.55 6.94 10.41
C THR A 4 20.94 6.23 9.21
N TYR A 5 20.09 6.96 8.50
CA TYR A 5 19.46 6.58 7.24
C TYR A 5 19.71 7.68 6.21
N ASP A 6 19.85 7.30 4.95
CA ASP A 6 20.06 8.27 3.86
C ASP A 6 18.73 8.95 3.49
N VAL A 7 17.63 8.22 3.57
CA VAL A 7 16.28 8.72 3.28
C VAL A 7 15.27 8.18 4.29
N ILE A 8 14.37 9.06 4.74
CA ILE A 8 13.21 8.67 5.55
C ILE A 8 11.94 8.93 4.73
N VAL A 9 11.16 7.87 4.49
CA VAL A 9 9.89 7.92 3.79
C VAL A 9 8.76 7.79 4.81
N LEU A 10 7.86 8.77 4.83
CA LEU A 10 6.72 8.83 5.74
C LEU A 10 5.42 8.55 4.96
N GLY A 11 4.72 7.49 5.36
CA GLY A 11 3.50 7.01 4.72
C GLY A 11 3.75 5.82 3.80
N THR A 12 2.79 4.91 3.73
CA THR A 12 2.85 3.66 2.94
C THR A 12 1.89 3.68 1.75
N GLY A 13 1.63 4.88 1.21
CA GLY A 13 0.90 5.01 -0.04
C GLY A 13 1.68 4.42 -1.22
N LEU A 14 0.99 4.23 -2.34
CA LEU A 14 1.58 3.61 -3.53
C LEU A 14 2.81 4.37 -4.03
N LYS A 15 2.80 5.70 -3.97
CA LYS A 15 3.90 6.54 -4.46
C LYS A 15 5.13 6.40 -3.57
N GLU A 16 4.90 6.44 -2.27
CA GLU A 16 5.92 6.32 -1.23
C GLU A 16 6.58 4.94 -1.28
N CYS A 17 5.80 3.87 -1.45
CA CYS A 17 6.31 2.52 -1.65
C CYS A 17 7.17 2.37 -2.91
N ILE A 18 6.73 2.94 -4.04
CA ILE A 18 7.51 2.88 -5.29
C ILE A 18 8.84 3.64 -5.13
N LEU A 19 8.81 4.84 -4.56
CA LEU A 19 10.02 5.64 -4.31
C LEU A 19 10.97 4.94 -3.34
N SER A 20 10.46 4.43 -2.23
CA SER A 20 11.22 3.67 -1.24
C SER A 20 11.91 2.45 -1.86
N GLY A 21 11.20 1.71 -2.72
CA GLY A 21 11.75 0.58 -3.48
C GLY A 21 12.86 1.00 -4.44
N LEU A 22 12.65 2.05 -5.25
CA LEU A 22 13.65 2.53 -6.21
C LEU A 22 14.92 3.03 -5.52
N LEU A 23 14.78 3.77 -4.41
CA LEU A 23 15.93 4.27 -3.64
C LEU A 23 16.70 3.12 -2.95
N SER A 24 15.99 2.09 -2.50
CA SER A 24 16.62 0.88 -1.94
C SER A 24 17.40 0.11 -3.01
N VAL A 25 16.86 0.05 -4.24
CA VAL A 25 17.55 -0.55 -5.40
C VAL A 25 18.81 0.24 -5.78
N ASP A 26 18.78 1.57 -5.63
CA ASP A 26 19.96 2.43 -5.84
C ASP A 26 21.00 2.33 -4.71
N GLY A 27 20.77 1.47 -3.72
CA GLY A 27 21.71 1.17 -2.63
C GLY A 27 21.63 2.12 -1.44
N LEU A 28 20.62 3.00 -1.38
CA LEU A 28 20.41 3.90 -0.26
C LEU A 28 19.75 3.19 0.92
N LYS A 29 20.13 3.59 2.13
CA LYS A 29 19.53 3.07 3.35
C LYS A 29 18.26 3.84 3.68
N VAL A 30 17.10 3.25 3.32
CA VAL A 30 15.79 3.88 3.47
C VAL A 30 15.09 3.42 4.76
N LEU A 31 14.62 4.37 5.56
CA LEU A 31 13.65 4.12 6.65
C LEU A 31 12.25 4.43 6.14
N HIS A 32 11.42 3.40 5.98
CA HIS A 32 10.03 3.57 5.54
C HIS A 32 9.07 3.30 6.70
N MET A 33 8.29 4.30 7.09
CA MET A 33 7.40 4.22 8.25
C MET A 33 6.09 4.95 8.01
N ASP A 34 5.02 4.50 8.67
CA ASP A 34 3.68 5.10 8.61
C ASP A 34 3.20 5.42 10.03
N ARG A 35 2.33 6.43 10.16
CA ARG A 35 1.62 6.73 11.40
C ARG A 35 0.40 5.83 11.62
N ASN A 36 -0.11 5.26 10.53
CA ASN A 36 -1.31 4.43 10.55
C ASN A 36 -0.94 2.97 10.80
N ASP A 37 -1.78 2.24 11.52
CA ASP A 37 -1.62 0.79 11.75
C ASP A 37 -1.97 -0.07 10.51
N TYR A 38 -2.13 0.56 9.35
CA TYR A 38 -2.51 -0.08 8.09
C TYR A 38 -1.71 0.49 6.92
N TYR A 39 -1.46 -0.38 5.93
CA TYR A 39 -0.76 -0.02 4.69
C TYR A 39 -1.68 0.70 3.70
N GLY A 40 -1.08 1.52 2.83
CA GLY A 40 -1.77 2.11 1.66
C GLY A 40 -2.25 3.54 1.85
N GLY A 41 -2.19 4.09 3.07
CA GLY A 41 -2.61 5.48 3.35
C GLY A 41 -4.03 5.77 2.85
N GLU A 42 -4.19 6.81 2.02
CA GLU A 42 -5.49 7.15 1.40
C GLU A 42 -5.96 6.14 0.34
N SER A 43 -5.06 5.32 -0.20
CA SER A 43 -5.35 4.28 -1.20
C SER A 43 -5.39 2.89 -0.57
N THR A 44 -5.69 2.80 0.73
CA THR A 44 -5.78 1.52 1.44
C THR A 44 -6.94 0.67 0.92
N SER A 45 -6.73 -0.65 0.93
CA SER A 45 -7.77 -1.64 0.64
C SER A 45 -8.40 -2.07 1.97
N LEU A 46 -9.71 -1.93 2.09
CA LEU A 46 -10.44 -2.25 3.31
C LEU A 46 -11.13 -3.60 3.18
N ASN A 47 -11.14 -4.35 4.28
CA ASN A 47 -12.03 -5.49 4.40
C ASN A 47 -13.46 -5.03 4.73
N LEU A 48 -14.44 -5.94 4.60
CA LEU A 48 -15.86 -5.60 4.79
C LEU A 48 -16.17 -4.90 6.12
N VAL A 49 -15.57 -5.37 7.23
CA VAL A 49 -15.78 -4.78 8.56
C VAL A 49 -15.18 -3.38 8.65
N GLN A 50 -13.99 -3.18 8.11
CA GLN A 50 -13.32 -1.87 8.07
C GLN A 50 -14.08 -0.90 7.16
N LEU A 51 -14.58 -1.37 6.02
CA LEU A 51 -15.41 -0.59 5.10
C LEU A 51 -16.69 -0.12 5.78
N TRP A 52 -17.40 -1.03 6.47
CA TRP A 52 -18.56 -0.67 7.27
C TRP A 52 -18.22 0.33 8.36
N LYS A 53 -17.11 0.12 9.07
CA LYS A 53 -16.65 1.07 10.08
C LYS A 53 -16.42 2.47 9.51
N HIS A 54 -15.87 2.53 8.30
CA HIS A 54 -15.53 3.78 7.63
C HIS A 54 -16.78 4.54 7.14
N PHE A 55 -17.74 3.86 6.50
CA PHE A 55 -18.90 4.52 5.87
C PHE A 55 -20.20 4.45 6.67
N LYS A 56 -20.33 3.49 7.58
CA LYS A 56 -21.55 3.19 8.36
C LYS A 56 -21.31 3.22 9.88
N GLY A 57 -20.11 3.52 10.34
CA GLY A 57 -19.80 3.69 11.76
C GLY A 57 -19.84 2.37 12.53
N ASN A 58 -20.74 2.21 13.50
CA ASN A 58 -20.81 1.00 14.33
C ASN A 58 -21.81 -0.05 13.82
N ASP A 59 -22.41 0.17 12.65
CA ASP A 59 -23.30 -0.80 12.03
C ASP A 59 -22.53 -2.05 11.60
N LYS A 60 -23.18 -3.21 11.72
CA LYS A 60 -22.60 -4.49 11.28
C LYS A 60 -22.94 -4.76 9.81
N PRO A 61 -22.02 -5.38 9.06
CA PRO A 61 -22.34 -5.88 7.73
C PRO A 61 -23.48 -6.93 7.80
N PRO A 62 -24.39 -6.95 6.81
CA PRO A 62 -25.45 -7.95 6.71
C PRO A 62 -24.89 -9.38 6.73
N GLU A 63 -25.58 -10.30 7.41
CA GLU A 63 -25.18 -11.71 7.52
C GLU A 63 -25.23 -12.48 6.20
N GLN A 64 -25.90 -11.96 5.16
CA GLN A 64 -25.92 -12.59 3.84
C GLN A 64 -24.62 -12.38 3.04
N LEU A 65 -23.77 -11.44 3.46
CA LEU A 65 -22.50 -11.18 2.81
C LEU A 65 -21.47 -12.24 3.19
N VAL A 66 -20.54 -12.51 2.27
CA VAL A 66 -19.43 -13.45 2.51
C VAL A 66 -18.53 -12.93 3.65
N PRO A 67 -17.72 -13.81 4.27
CA PRO A 67 -16.84 -13.42 5.36
C PRO A 67 -15.95 -12.22 4.99
N SER A 68 -15.73 -11.32 5.95
CA SER A 68 -15.00 -10.06 5.72
C SER A 68 -13.64 -10.21 5.04
N ARG A 69 -12.96 -11.34 5.22
CA ARG A 69 -11.65 -11.63 4.62
C ARG A 69 -11.67 -11.80 3.10
N GLU A 70 -12.85 -12.00 2.51
CA GLU A 70 -13.01 -12.16 1.05
C GLU A 70 -13.11 -10.81 0.33
N TYR A 71 -13.18 -9.71 1.09
CA TYR A 71 -13.28 -8.36 0.57
C TYR A 71 -11.93 -7.66 0.66
N ASN A 72 -11.53 -7.03 -0.44
CA ASN A 72 -10.41 -6.09 -0.53
C ASN A 72 -10.89 -4.89 -1.34
N ASP A 73 -11.66 -4.03 -0.70
CA ASP A 73 -12.28 -2.86 -1.34
C ASP A 73 -11.29 -1.70 -1.32
N ASP A 74 -10.75 -1.36 -2.50
CA ASP A 74 -9.86 -0.22 -2.66
C ASP A 74 -10.61 1.10 -2.47
N MET A 75 -10.14 1.95 -1.56
CA MET A 75 -10.70 3.30 -1.37
C MET A 75 -10.55 4.19 -2.61
N ILE A 76 -9.50 3.96 -3.40
CA ILE A 76 -9.24 4.68 -4.65
C ILE A 76 -8.87 3.64 -5.72
N PRO A 77 -9.85 2.99 -6.37
CA PRO A 77 -9.59 1.93 -7.33
C PRO A 77 -8.89 2.51 -8.57
N LYS A 78 -7.72 1.95 -8.91
CA LYS A 78 -6.94 2.34 -10.09
C LYS A 78 -6.57 1.09 -10.87
N ALA A 79 -6.83 1.11 -12.18
CA ALA A 79 -6.36 0.06 -13.07
C ALA A 79 -4.89 0.29 -13.45
N CYS A 80 -4.06 -0.75 -13.38
CA CYS A 80 -2.70 -0.71 -13.89
C CYS A 80 -2.70 -1.22 -15.34
N LEU A 81 -2.12 -0.46 -16.26
CA LEU A 81 -2.00 -0.87 -17.66
C LEU A 81 -0.88 -1.92 -17.79
N THR A 82 -1.14 -3.05 -18.46
CA THR A 82 -0.19 -4.16 -18.61
C THR A 82 1.18 -3.73 -19.15
N PHE A 83 1.22 -2.77 -20.08
CA PHE A 83 2.49 -2.25 -20.60
C PHE A 83 3.34 -1.56 -19.52
N PHE A 84 2.70 -0.93 -18.53
CA PHE A 84 3.36 -0.28 -17.41
C PHE A 84 3.97 -1.30 -16.43
N LEU A 85 3.31 -2.44 -16.24
CA LEU A 85 3.83 -3.55 -15.42
C LEU A 85 5.10 -4.17 -16.01
N THR A 86 5.16 -4.32 -17.34
CA THR A 86 6.38 -4.77 -18.02
C THR A 86 7.53 -3.79 -17.85
N THR A 87 7.28 -2.48 -17.88
CA THR A 87 8.33 -1.47 -17.65
C THR A 87 8.84 -1.48 -16.21
N ILE A 88 7.96 -1.65 -15.22
CA ILE A 88 8.37 -1.76 -13.80
C ILE A 88 9.22 -3.03 -13.58
N ASN A 89 8.80 -4.18 -14.12
CA ASN A 89 9.59 -5.41 -14.03
C ASN A 89 10.95 -5.27 -14.72
N PHE A 90 11.03 -4.61 -15.88
CA PHE A 90 12.30 -4.35 -16.56
C PHE A 90 13.22 -3.44 -15.72
N LEU A 91 12.68 -2.38 -15.10
CA LEU A 91 13.49 -1.51 -14.23
C LEU A 91 14.05 -2.24 -13.00
N VAL A 92 13.29 -3.17 -12.42
CA VAL A 92 13.76 -3.95 -11.25
C VAL A 92 14.74 -5.07 -11.63
N LEU A 93 14.59 -5.69 -12.81
CA LEU A 93 15.46 -6.78 -13.29
C LEU A 93 16.81 -6.30 -13.83
N PHE A 94 16.94 -5.05 -14.28
CA PHE A 94 18.20 -4.50 -14.80
C PHE A 94 19.09 -3.84 -13.75
N SER A 95 18.68 -3.84 -12.47
CA SER A 95 19.42 -3.26 -11.36
C SER A 95 20.09 -4.29 -10.44
N THR A 96 20.07 -5.58 -10.80
CA THR A 96 20.80 -6.67 -10.12
C THR A 96 21.99 -7.16 -10.92
#